data_AF-A0A7S9CR27-F1
#
_entry.id   AF-A0A7S9CR27-F1
#
_cell.length_a   1.000
_cell.length_b   1.000
_cell.length_c   1.000
_cell.angle_alpha   90.00
_cell.angle_beta   90.00
_cell.angle_gamma   90.00
#
_symmetry.space_group_name_H-M   'P 1'
#
loop_
_entity.id
_entity.type
_entity.pdbx_description
1 polymer ?
#
loop_
_entity_poly.entity_id
_entity_poly.type
_entity_poly.pdbx_seq_one_letter_code
_entity_poly.pdbx_strand_id
1 'polypeptide(L)'
;MMIDSSGNIGIGTNTPSTTLDIVAPNNGTNYIRLTSTNTGSSVRSRLILANTSSTYAILQLNGSSYPTDPNSVMLSAPSNGAYPIAFSTAGVERMRISGNGPGGAGVVGINYVSPTNALEVSGTISATNLVVNGVSITGSGATTDRVVSGSINAVADVSSGAVRVSGTLALDNTGSEPCDAAHWYTFRANPITKQLEMCRPRCSAGPLARCRRASLLPA
;
A
#
# COMPACT_ATOMS: atom_id res chain seq x y z
N MET A 1 -5.17 -42.15 23.48
CA MET A 1 -3.84 -41.54 23.69
C MET A 1 -2.84 -42.68 23.83
N MET A 2 -1.70 -42.57 23.15
CA MET A 2 -0.57 -43.51 23.22
C MET A 2 0.72 -42.71 23.44
N ILE A 3 1.70 -43.28 24.14
CA ILE A 3 3.09 -42.82 24.14
C ILE A 3 3.94 -43.96 23.57
N ASP A 4 4.75 -43.70 22.54
CA ASP A 4 5.61 -44.71 21.93
C ASP A 4 6.95 -44.88 22.68
N SER A 5 7.79 -45.84 22.25
CA SER A 5 9.10 -46.10 22.86
C SER A 5 10.11 -44.97 22.66
N SER A 6 9.85 -44.05 21.73
CA SER A 6 10.66 -42.85 21.45
C SER A 6 10.16 -41.63 22.23
N GLY A 7 9.06 -41.76 22.97
CA GLY A 7 8.43 -40.69 23.75
C GLY A 7 7.45 -39.81 22.97
N ASN A 8 7.08 -40.16 21.74
CA ASN A 8 6.08 -39.41 20.97
C ASN A 8 4.67 -39.68 21.48
N ILE A 9 3.82 -38.65 21.52
CA ILE A 9 2.42 -38.74 21.96
C ILE A 9 1.50 -38.80 20.75
N GLY A 10 0.75 -39.90 20.63
CA GLY A 10 -0.32 -40.06 19.64
C GLY A 10 -1.71 -39.84 20.25
N ILE A 11 -2.51 -38.94 19.68
CA ILE A 11 -3.94 -38.80 19.96
C ILE A 11 -4.72 -39.24 18.73
N GLY A 12 -5.32 -40.44 18.79
CA GLY A 12 -6.06 -41.02 17.67
C GLY A 12 -5.20 -41.72 16.60
N THR A 13 -3.89 -41.85 16.84
CA THR A 13 -2.95 -42.68 16.06
C THR A 13 -2.12 -43.58 16.99
N ASN A 14 -1.70 -44.74 16.50
CA ASN A 14 -0.78 -45.68 17.16
C ASN A 14 0.65 -45.66 16.56
N THR A 15 0.88 -44.83 15.54
CA THR A 15 2.17 -44.67 14.89
C THR A 15 2.45 -43.18 14.72
N PRO A 16 2.68 -42.43 15.83
CA PRO A 16 2.93 -41.00 15.75
C PRO A 16 4.20 -40.71 14.94
N SER A 17 4.12 -39.76 14.00
CA SER A 17 5.22 -39.36 13.12
C SER A 17 6.08 -38.22 13.65
N THR A 18 5.58 -37.52 14.68
CA THR A 18 6.23 -36.40 15.36
C THR A 18 5.93 -36.46 16.86
N THR A 19 6.59 -35.61 17.67
CA THR A 19 6.47 -35.62 19.14
C THR A 19 5.04 -35.50 19.66
N LEU A 20 4.16 -34.78 18.95
CA LEU A 20 2.73 -34.77 19.22
C LEU A 20 1.99 -34.89 17.89
N ASP A 21 1.35 -36.04 17.67
CA ASP A 21 0.60 -36.34 16.45
C ASP A 21 -0.88 -36.56 16.79
N ILE A 22 -1.75 -35.70 16.26
CA ILE A 22 -3.18 -35.73 16.52
C ILE A 22 -3.90 -36.07 15.22
N VAL A 23 -4.44 -37.28 15.16
CA VAL A 23 -5.14 -37.80 13.99
C VAL A 23 -6.58 -38.11 14.35
N ALA A 24 -7.51 -37.61 13.57
CA ALA A 24 -8.93 -37.89 13.69
C ALA A 24 -9.45 -38.32 12.31
N PRO A 25 -9.53 -39.63 12.03
CA PRO A 25 -9.86 -40.17 10.72
C PRO A 25 -11.38 -40.14 10.49
N ASN A 26 -11.97 -38.95 10.47
CA ASN A 26 -13.38 -38.73 10.17
C ASN A 26 -13.52 -37.62 9.11
N ASN A 27 -14.67 -37.56 8.45
CA ASN A 27 -15.00 -36.52 7.46
C ASN A 27 -15.46 -35.19 8.10
N GLY A 28 -15.19 -35.00 9.40
CA GLY A 28 -15.55 -33.80 10.16
C GLY A 28 -14.40 -32.81 10.28
N THR A 29 -14.65 -31.69 10.96
CA THR A 29 -13.63 -30.69 11.26
C THR A 29 -12.82 -31.09 12.48
N ASN A 30 -11.50 -31.16 12.31
CA ASN A 30 -10.56 -31.42 13.40
C ASN A 30 -10.05 -30.08 13.96
N TYR A 31 -10.09 -29.90 15.28
CA TYR A 31 -9.63 -28.67 15.94
C TYR A 31 -8.81 -28.96 17.19
N ILE A 32 -7.82 -28.11 17.43
CA ILE A 32 -7.16 -27.97 18.73
C ILE A 32 -7.82 -26.79 19.42
N ARG A 33 -8.60 -27.04 20.49
CA ARG A 33 -9.30 -25.98 21.22
C ARG A 33 -8.47 -25.54 22.43
N LEU A 34 -8.03 -24.28 22.40
CA LEU A 34 -7.37 -23.62 23.53
C LEU A 34 -8.32 -22.58 24.13
N THR A 35 -8.90 -22.87 25.29
CA THR A 35 -9.84 -21.98 25.98
C THR A 35 -9.24 -21.53 27.31
N SER A 36 -9.08 -20.22 27.49
CA SER A 36 -8.97 -19.64 28.83
C SER A 36 -10.37 -19.38 29.37
N THR A 37 -10.67 -19.89 30.55
CA THR A 37 -11.95 -19.68 31.25
C THR A 37 -11.95 -18.44 32.14
N ASN A 38 -10.80 -17.78 32.28
CA ASN A 38 -10.67 -16.54 33.04
C ASN A 38 -11.25 -15.36 32.24
N THR A 39 -11.92 -14.43 32.93
CA THR A 39 -12.52 -13.21 32.36
C THR A 39 -11.78 -11.93 32.77
N GLY A 40 -10.64 -12.07 33.46
CA GLY A 40 -9.81 -10.96 33.90
C GLY A 40 -9.16 -10.20 32.75
N SER A 41 -8.59 -9.04 33.08
CA SER A 41 -7.77 -8.27 32.14
C SER A 41 -6.57 -9.10 31.67
N SER A 42 -6.16 -8.93 30.41
CA SER A 42 -5.00 -9.60 29.80
C SER A 42 -5.12 -11.11 29.52
N VAL A 43 -6.32 -11.68 29.60
CA VAL A 43 -6.56 -13.07 29.20
C VAL A 43 -6.30 -13.28 27.72
N ARG A 44 -5.59 -14.36 27.37
CA ARG A 44 -5.24 -14.72 26.00
C ARG A 44 -5.13 -16.24 25.84
N SER A 45 -5.55 -16.76 24.69
CA SER A 45 -5.20 -18.11 24.22
C SER A 45 -4.14 -18.00 23.13
N ARG A 46 -3.10 -18.85 23.14
CA ARG A 46 -2.00 -18.77 22.18
C ARG A 46 -1.51 -20.13 21.70
N LEU A 47 -1.18 -20.20 20.41
CA LEU A 47 -0.22 -21.16 19.86
C LEU A 47 1.11 -20.42 19.64
N ILE A 48 2.20 -20.98 20.15
CA ILE A 48 3.52 -20.35 20.15
C ILE A 48 4.50 -21.23 19.39
N LEU A 49 5.20 -20.65 18.42
CA LEU A 49 6.37 -21.23 17.77
C LEU A 49 7.61 -20.44 18.20
N ALA A 50 8.57 -21.13 18.79
CA ALA A 50 9.78 -20.55 19.36
C ALA A 50 11.02 -21.32 18.90
N ASN A 51 12.18 -20.65 18.90
CA ASN A 51 13.48 -21.30 18.83
C ASN A 51 14.29 -20.93 20.09
N THR A 52 15.49 -21.48 20.25
CA THR A 52 16.34 -21.29 21.43
C THR A 52 16.67 -19.84 21.77
N SER A 53 16.48 -18.90 20.84
CA SER A 53 16.87 -17.49 20.95
C SER A 53 15.67 -16.55 21.19
N SER A 54 14.43 -16.96 20.89
CA SER A 54 13.21 -16.19 21.19
C SER A 54 11.89 -16.89 20.80
N THR A 55 10.75 -16.22 21.04
CA THR A 55 9.48 -16.53 20.38
C THR A 55 9.44 -15.88 18.99
N TYR A 56 9.12 -16.67 17.95
CA TYR A 56 9.20 -16.23 16.55
C TYR A 56 7.82 -16.01 15.92
N ALA A 57 6.82 -16.79 16.29
CA ALA A 57 5.46 -16.62 15.79
C ALA A 57 4.43 -16.98 16.87
N ILE A 58 3.44 -16.12 17.05
CA ILE A 58 2.28 -16.35 17.91
C ILE A 58 1.02 -16.20 17.07
N LEU A 59 0.15 -17.21 17.14
CA LEU A 59 -1.27 -17.06 16.84
C LEU A 59 -2.02 -16.88 18.16
N GLN A 60 -2.64 -15.73 18.35
CA GLN A 60 -3.23 -15.31 19.62
C GLN A 60 -4.70 -14.91 19.43
N LEU A 61 -5.53 -15.26 20.41
CA LEU A 61 -6.86 -14.67 20.62
C LEU A 61 -6.84 -13.89 21.94
N ASN A 62 -7.16 -12.60 21.88
CA ASN A 62 -7.37 -11.77 23.06
C ASN A 62 -8.75 -12.04 23.66
N GLY A 63 -8.81 -12.18 24.99
CA GLY A 63 -10.08 -12.37 25.70
C GLY A 63 -10.99 -11.15 25.62
N SER A 64 -12.25 -11.31 26.03
CA SER A 64 -13.28 -10.27 25.96
C SER A 64 -13.00 -9.04 26.83
N SER A 65 -12.19 -9.20 27.87
CA SER A 65 -11.80 -8.12 28.80
C SER A 65 -10.39 -7.56 28.50
N TYR A 66 -9.82 -7.85 27.32
CA TYR A 66 -8.50 -7.36 26.96
C TYR A 66 -8.53 -5.83 26.70
N PRO A 67 -7.64 -5.00 27.30
CA PRO A 67 -7.84 -3.54 27.34
C PRO A 67 -7.75 -2.79 26.01
N THR A 68 -6.90 -3.22 25.09
CA THR A 68 -6.66 -2.49 23.82
C THR A 68 -7.51 -3.04 22.68
N ASP A 69 -7.59 -4.37 22.57
CA ASP A 69 -8.19 -5.06 21.43
C ASP A 69 -8.95 -6.32 21.90
N PRO A 70 -10.11 -6.16 22.58
CA PRO A 70 -10.89 -7.30 23.07
C PRO A 70 -11.37 -8.18 21.91
N ASN A 71 -11.39 -9.50 22.10
CA ASN A 71 -11.82 -10.50 21.10
C ASN A 71 -11.06 -10.47 19.76
N SER A 72 -9.86 -9.89 19.71
CA SER A 72 -9.06 -9.82 18.48
C SER A 72 -8.20 -11.07 18.26
N VAL A 73 -8.07 -11.46 17.00
CA VAL A 73 -7.09 -12.46 16.55
C VAL A 73 -5.83 -11.72 16.09
N MET A 74 -4.68 -12.15 16.58
CA MET A 74 -3.39 -11.58 16.21
C MET A 74 -2.46 -12.69 15.69
N LEU A 75 -1.82 -12.43 14.56
CA LEU A 75 -0.62 -13.11 14.12
C LEU A 75 0.55 -12.16 14.36
N SER A 76 1.51 -12.54 15.20
CA SER A 76 2.60 -11.64 15.59
C SER A 76 3.94 -12.33 15.72
N ALA A 77 5.02 -11.57 15.51
CA ALA A 77 6.40 -11.93 15.80
C ALA A 77 6.94 -10.95 16.87
N PRO A 78 6.65 -11.20 18.16
CA PRO A 78 6.73 -10.17 19.21
C PRO A 78 8.14 -9.93 19.78
N SER A 79 9.18 -10.58 19.24
CA SER A 79 10.54 -10.42 19.77
C SER A 79 11.19 -9.13 19.27
N ASN A 80 12.14 -8.59 20.06
CA ASN A 80 12.94 -7.40 19.72
C ASN A 80 13.84 -7.58 18.48
N GLY A 81 13.79 -8.74 17.83
CA GLY A 81 14.51 -9.03 16.60
C GLY A 81 13.66 -8.76 15.37
N ALA A 82 14.34 -8.53 14.27
CA ALA A 82 13.76 -8.03 13.03
C ALA A 82 12.95 -9.04 12.20
N TYR A 83 12.03 -9.76 12.84
CA TYR A 83 11.40 -10.92 12.20
C TYR A 83 10.13 -10.54 11.44
N PRO A 84 10.09 -10.74 10.11
CA PRO A 84 8.89 -10.50 9.35
C PRO A 84 7.84 -11.59 9.59
N ILE A 85 6.56 -11.24 9.43
CA ILE A 85 5.53 -12.20 9.06
C ILE A 85 5.60 -12.36 7.54
N ALA A 86 5.97 -13.54 7.07
CA ALA A 86 6.10 -13.86 5.64
C ALA A 86 4.99 -14.82 5.20
N PHE A 87 4.40 -14.54 4.04
CA PHE A 87 3.45 -15.42 3.35
C PHE A 87 4.11 -15.95 2.08
N SER A 88 4.29 -17.27 2.00
CA SER A 88 5.04 -17.90 0.93
C SER A 88 4.24 -19.00 0.23
N THR A 89 4.39 -19.12 -1.08
CA THR A 89 3.83 -20.24 -1.87
C THR A 89 4.86 -20.74 -2.87
N ALA A 90 4.91 -22.07 -3.05
CA ALA A 90 5.92 -22.74 -3.89
C ALA A 90 7.37 -22.33 -3.57
N GLY A 91 7.68 -22.14 -2.27
CA GLY A 91 9.02 -21.73 -1.82
C GLY A 91 9.38 -20.26 -2.05
N VAL A 92 8.46 -19.44 -2.57
CA VAL A 92 8.68 -18.01 -2.83
C VAL A 92 7.85 -17.16 -1.88
N GLU A 93 8.48 -16.20 -1.22
CA GLU A 93 7.81 -15.18 -0.39
C GLU A 93 7.01 -14.22 -1.29
N ARG A 94 5.69 -14.18 -1.08
CA ARG A 94 4.74 -13.37 -1.86
C ARG A 94 4.31 -12.11 -1.13
N MET A 95 4.33 -12.11 0.19
CA MET A 95 4.07 -10.94 1.00
C MET A 95 4.87 -10.99 2.29
N ARG A 96 5.36 -9.84 2.73
CA ARG A 96 5.94 -9.69 4.07
C ARG A 96 5.42 -8.47 4.78
N ILE A 97 5.32 -8.59 6.09
CA ILE A 97 5.09 -7.49 7.03
C ILE A 97 6.27 -7.51 8.00
N SER A 98 7.04 -6.43 8.08
CA SER A 98 8.24 -6.37 8.92
C SER A 98 8.31 -5.07 9.69
N GLY A 99 8.82 -5.13 10.93
CA GLY A 99 9.16 -3.93 11.70
C GLY A 99 10.53 -3.32 11.35
N ASN A 100 11.26 -3.84 10.36
CA ASN A 100 12.66 -3.46 10.09
C ASN A 100 12.90 -3.10 8.63
N GLY A 101 12.16 -2.09 8.16
CA GLY A 101 12.52 -1.34 6.97
C GLY A 101 13.67 -0.37 7.20
N PRO A 102 14.04 0.41 6.17
CA PRO A 102 15.03 1.46 6.29
C PRO A 102 14.74 2.40 7.46
N GLY A 103 15.76 2.70 8.27
CA GLY A 103 15.64 3.56 9.45
C GLY A 103 14.81 2.96 10.60
N GLY A 104 14.51 1.66 10.59
CA GLY A 104 13.71 0.99 11.63
C GLY A 104 12.20 1.16 11.46
N ALA A 105 11.74 1.59 10.28
CA ALA A 105 10.31 1.77 10.00
C ALA A 105 9.60 0.42 9.77
N GLY A 106 8.29 0.38 10.05
CA GLY A 106 7.43 -0.73 9.61
C GLY A 106 7.23 -0.71 8.10
N VAL A 107 7.32 -1.88 7.46
CA VAL A 107 7.17 -2.04 6.00
C VAL A 107 6.30 -3.24 5.64
N VAL A 108 5.59 -3.09 4.51
CA VAL A 108 4.84 -4.15 3.85
C VAL A 108 5.37 -4.32 2.43
N GLY A 109 5.82 -5.54 2.10
CA GLY A 109 6.24 -5.90 0.76
C GLY A 109 5.24 -6.85 0.12
N ILE A 110 4.84 -6.59 -1.13
CA ILE A 110 4.07 -7.52 -1.95
C ILE A 110 4.94 -7.91 -3.14
N ASN A 111 5.25 -9.20 -3.24
CA ASN A 111 6.21 -9.79 -4.18
C ASN A 111 7.61 -9.12 -4.10
N TYR A 112 7.94 -8.55 -2.94
CA TYR A 112 9.15 -7.77 -2.75
C TYR A 112 9.75 -8.02 -1.37
N VAL A 113 10.86 -8.76 -1.35
CA VAL A 113 11.44 -9.32 -0.12
C VAL A 113 12.39 -8.36 0.60
N SER A 114 12.58 -7.14 0.10
CA SER A 114 13.35 -6.09 0.78
C SER A 114 12.78 -4.69 0.52
N PRO A 115 11.56 -4.39 1.03
CA PRO A 115 10.93 -3.09 0.88
C PRO A 115 11.80 -1.97 1.43
N THR A 116 11.94 -0.93 0.62
CA THR A 116 12.57 0.34 0.97
C THR A 116 11.54 1.39 1.36
N ASN A 117 10.28 1.17 1.01
CA ASN A 117 9.15 2.02 1.35
C ASN A 117 8.19 1.32 2.32
N ALA A 118 7.35 2.10 3.01
CA ALA A 118 6.35 1.59 3.95
C ALA A 118 5.38 0.57 3.31
N LEU A 119 5.04 0.75 2.02
CA LEU A 119 4.36 -0.23 1.19
C LEU A 119 5.06 -0.28 -0.17
N GLU A 120 5.56 -1.44 -0.55
CA GLU A 120 6.22 -1.64 -1.85
C GLU A 120 5.67 -2.88 -2.56
N VAL A 121 5.23 -2.69 -3.80
CA VAL A 121 4.64 -3.74 -4.64
C VAL A 121 5.52 -3.91 -5.86
N SER A 122 6.15 -5.08 -6.00
CA SER A 122 6.85 -5.44 -7.23
C SER A 122 5.88 -6.10 -8.21
N GLY A 123 5.20 -5.26 -8.98
CA GLY A 123 4.21 -5.67 -9.98
C GLY A 123 3.18 -4.58 -10.26
N THR A 124 2.09 -4.97 -10.91
CA THR A 124 0.95 -4.08 -11.20
C THR A 124 -0.05 -4.10 -10.05
N ILE A 125 -0.53 -2.92 -9.65
CA ILE A 125 -1.67 -2.78 -8.73
C ILE A 125 -2.95 -2.63 -9.56
N SER A 126 -3.82 -3.64 -9.51
CA SER A 126 -5.16 -3.57 -10.09
C SER A 126 -6.17 -3.32 -8.97
N ALA A 127 -6.78 -2.14 -8.95
CA ALA A 127 -7.77 -1.75 -7.95
C ALA A 127 -8.94 -1.03 -8.63
N THR A 128 -10.17 -1.25 -8.14
CA THR A 128 -11.36 -0.52 -8.62
C THR A 128 -11.20 0.99 -8.40
N ASN A 129 -10.60 1.37 -7.27
CA ASN A 129 -10.23 2.74 -6.95
C ASN A 129 -8.82 2.74 -6.35
N LEU A 130 -7.93 3.57 -6.89
CA LEU A 130 -6.62 3.86 -6.31
C LEU A 130 -6.55 5.36 -6.00
N VAL A 131 -6.52 5.71 -4.72
CA VAL A 131 -6.37 7.09 -4.25
C VAL A 131 -4.91 7.31 -3.86
N VAL A 132 -4.22 8.17 -4.60
CA VAL A 132 -2.85 8.61 -4.28
C VAL A 132 -2.93 10.06 -3.82
N ASN A 133 -2.58 10.33 -2.56
CA ASN A 133 -2.63 11.68 -1.97
C ASN A 133 -1.23 12.14 -1.56
N GLY A 134 -0.82 13.34 -2.02
CA GLY A 134 0.43 13.97 -1.59
C GLY A 134 1.71 13.28 -2.07
N VAL A 135 1.64 12.39 -3.07
CA VAL A 135 2.79 11.65 -3.61
C VAL A 135 2.80 11.73 -5.13
N SER A 136 3.97 12.00 -5.71
CA SER A 136 4.19 11.91 -7.15
C SER A 136 4.06 10.44 -7.57
N ILE A 137 3.08 10.15 -8.42
CA ILE A 137 3.09 8.91 -9.21
C ILE A 137 4.26 9.09 -10.15
N THR A 138 5.34 8.31 -9.96
CA THR A 138 6.54 8.37 -10.80
C THR A 138 6.88 6.98 -11.32
N GLY A 139 7.11 6.85 -12.62
CA GLY A 139 7.59 5.61 -13.22
C GLY A 139 9.07 5.36 -12.91
N SER A 140 9.43 4.11 -12.61
CA SER A 140 10.85 3.71 -12.55
C SER A 140 11.43 3.64 -13.97
N GLY A 141 12.05 4.72 -14.43
CA GLY A 141 12.95 4.68 -15.60
C GLY A 141 12.33 4.78 -16.99
N ALA A 142 11.05 5.14 -17.14
CA ALA A 142 10.49 5.56 -18.43
C ALA A 142 10.38 7.08 -18.47
N THR A 143 10.79 7.71 -19.59
CA THR A 143 10.84 9.17 -19.82
C THR A 143 9.47 9.88 -19.82
N THR A 144 8.42 9.19 -19.34
CA THR A 144 7.04 9.65 -19.35
C THR A 144 6.28 9.07 -18.17
N ASP A 145 5.77 9.94 -17.30
CA ASP A 145 4.84 9.55 -16.25
C ASP A 145 3.44 9.41 -16.84
N ARG A 146 2.78 8.27 -16.62
CA ARG A 146 1.52 7.94 -17.30
C ARG A 146 0.45 7.62 -16.26
N VAL A 147 -0.48 8.55 -16.06
CA VAL A 147 -1.72 8.30 -15.30
C VAL A 147 -2.77 7.76 -16.27
N VAL A 148 -3.14 6.48 -16.16
CA VAL A 148 -4.15 5.82 -17.02
C VAL A 148 -5.40 5.51 -16.21
N SER A 149 -6.57 5.94 -16.70
CA SER A 149 -7.86 5.44 -16.24
C SER A 149 -8.59 4.75 -17.41
N GLY A 150 -8.50 3.41 -17.49
CA GLY A 150 -9.22 2.59 -18.48
C GLY A 150 -8.76 2.79 -19.93
N SER A 151 -9.25 3.84 -20.60
CA SER A 151 -8.98 4.13 -22.03
C SER A 151 -8.36 5.52 -22.27
N ILE A 152 -8.34 6.40 -21.26
CA ILE A 152 -7.74 7.73 -21.32
C ILE A 152 -6.48 7.74 -20.47
N ASN A 153 -5.42 8.36 -20.98
CA ASN A 153 -4.18 8.59 -20.24
C ASN A 153 -3.81 10.07 -20.26
N ALA A 154 -3.20 10.54 -19.18
CA ALA A 154 -2.43 11.77 -19.14
C ALA A 154 -0.95 11.40 -19.00
N VAL A 155 -0.12 11.90 -19.91
CA VAL A 155 1.32 11.65 -19.96
C VAL A 155 2.07 12.95 -19.77
N ALA A 156 2.88 13.06 -18.71
CA ALA A 156 3.86 14.12 -18.57
C ALA A 156 5.20 13.62 -19.14
N ASP A 157 5.60 14.15 -20.29
CA ASP A 157 6.84 13.79 -20.97
C ASP A 157 7.97 14.72 -20.53
N VAL A 158 8.94 14.18 -19.78
CA VAL A 158 10.04 14.97 -19.23
C VAL A 158 11.08 15.36 -20.28
N SER A 159 11.11 14.68 -21.43
CA SER A 159 12.04 14.99 -22.52
C SER A 159 11.56 16.15 -23.38
N SER A 160 10.24 16.26 -23.59
CA SER A 160 9.63 17.35 -24.35
C SER A 160 9.00 18.44 -23.49
N GLY A 161 8.86 18.21 -22.18
CA GLY A 161 8.14 19.08 -21.25
C GLY A 161 6.62 19.13 -21.48
N ALA A 162 6.09 18.29 -22.37
CA ALA A 162 4.69 18.32 -22.77
C ALA A 162 3.81 17.44 -21.87
N VAL A 163 2.59 17.89 -21.59
CA VAL A 163 1.51 17.05 -21.04
C VAL A 163 0.59 16.64 -22.18
N ARG A 164 0.47 15.34 -22.46
CA ARG A 164 -0.40 14.77 -23.49
C ARG A 164 -1.58 14.04 -22.84
N VAL A 165 -2.82 14.35 -23.22
CA VAL A 165 -4.01 13.64 -22.75
C VAL A 165 -4.64 12.89 -23.92
N SER A 166 -4.82 11.57 -23.81
CA SER A 166 -5.50 10.77 -24.82
C SER A 166 -7.02 10.82 -24.61
N GLY A 167 -7.63 11.95 -24.95
CA GLY A 167 -9.06 12.19 -24.75
C GLY A 167 -9.34 13.66 -24.47
N THR A 168 -10.43 13.93 -23.76
CA THR A 168 -10.78 15.29 -23.35
C THR A 168 -9.97 15.71 -22.13
N LEU A 169 -9.29 16.85 -22.22
CA LEU A 169 -8.76 17.58 -21.07
C LEU A 169 -9.79 18.63 -20.64
N ALA A 170 -10.54 18.35 -19.58
CA ALA A 170 -11.42 19.32 -18.95
C ALA A 170 -10.63 20.13 -17.91
N LEU A 171 -10.76 21.46 -17.97
CA LEU A 171 -10.16 22.40 -17.01
C LEU A 171 -11.30 23.11 -16.26
N ASP A 172 -11.79 22.49 -15.19
CA ASP A 172 -12.89 23.02 -14.38
C ASP A 172 -12.38 23.97 -13.29
N ASN A 173 -13.12 25.06 -13.04
CA ASN A 173 -12.82 26.04 -11.97
C ASN A 173 -11.41 26.67 -12.01
N THR A 174 -10.74 26.69 -13.16
CA THR A 174 -9.53 27.50 -13.33
C THR A 174 -9.91 28.97 -13.59
N GLY A 175 -9.08 29.94 -13.19
CA GLY A 175 -9.13 31.29 -13.78
C GLY A 175 -9.94 32.40 -13.10
N SER A 176 -10.29 32.30 -11.81
CA SER A 176 -10.68 33.49 -11.02
C SER A 176 -9.49 34.31 -10.51
N GLU A 177 -8.27 33.76 -10.58
CA GLU A 177 -7.05 34.44 -10.14
C GLU A 177 -6.69 35.63 -11.06
N PRO A 178 -6.22 36.77 -10.50
CA PRO A 178 -5.81 37.92 -11.28
C PRO A 178 -4.61 37.59 -12.18
N CYS A 179 -4.60 38.10 -13.41
CA CYS A 179 -3.45 37.98 -14.30
C CYS A 179 -2.38 39.03 -13.92
N ASP A 180 -1.63 38.75 -12.85
CA ASP A 180 -0.57 39.58 -12.29
C ASP A 180 0.80 38.86 -12.32
N ALA A 181 1.81 39.46 -11.69
CA ALA A 181 3.18 38.96 -11.71
C ALA A 181 3.35 37.55 -11.14
N ALA A 182 2.50 37.13 -10.19
CA ALA A 182 2.55 35.80 -9.62
C ALA A 182 2.00 34.72 -10.58
N HIS A 183 1.22 35.15 -11.58
CA HIS A 183 0.48 34.26 -12.48
C HIS A 183 0.90 34.38 -13.95
N TRP A 184 1.97 35.11 -14.28
CA TRP A 184 2.47 35.18 -15.66
C TRP A 184 2.88 33.79 -16.20
N TYR A 185 2.64 33.58 -17.50
CA TYR A 185 2.92 32.33 -18.23
C TYR A 185 2.04 31.13 -17.84
N THR A 186 0.95 31.37 -17.11
CA THR A 186 -0.07 30.35 -16.83
C THR A 186 -1.09 30.25 -17.96
N PHE A 187 -1.63 29.05 -18.15
CA PHE A 187 -2.74 28.76 -19.06
C PHE A 187 -3.99 28.46 -18.24
N ARG A 188 -5.12 29.10 -18.56
CA ARG A 188 -6.37 29.00 -17.80
C ARG A 188 -7.58 28.93 -18.72
N ALA A 189 -8.68 28.36 -18.22
CA ALA A 189 -10.00 28.55 -18.81
C ALA A 189 -10.70 29.70 -18.06
N ASN A 190 -11.18 30.72 -18.76
CA ASN A 190 -11.92 31.80 -18.12
C ASN A 190 -13.29 31.28 -17.64
N PRO A 191 -13.65 31.43 -16.35
CA PRO A 191 -14.87 30.86 -15.80
C PRO A 191 -16.15 31.50 -16.37
N ILE A 192 -16.06 32.73 -16.90
CA ILE A 192 -17.17 33.49 -17.49
C ILE A 192 -17.25 33.24 -19.00
N THR A 193 -16.17 33.52 -19.75
CA THR A 193 -16.19 33.46 -21.22
C THR A 193 -16.03 32.04 -21.75
N LYS A 194 -15.62 31.09 -20.91
CA LYS A 194 -15.27 29.70 -21.27
C LYS A 194 -14.16 29.62 -22.33
N GLN A 195 -13.40 30.69 -22.53
CA GLN A 195 -12.27 30.73 -23.45
C GLN A 195 -10.96 30.36 -22.75
N LEU A 196 -10.05 29.75 -23.51
CA LEU A 196 -8.68 29.50 -23.08
C LEU A 196 -7.88 30.80 -23.15
N GLU A 197 -7.22 31.15 -22.06
CA GLU A 197 -6.42 32.36 -21.92
C GLU A 197 -5.01 32.02 -21.45
N MET A 198 -4.03 32.76 -21.95
CA MET A 198 -2.65 32.73 -21.45
C MET A 198 -2.37 34.05 -20.74
N CYS A 199 -2.01 33.99 -19.46
CA CYS A 199 -1.60 35.19 -18.73
C CYS A 199 -0.20 35.63 -19.17
N ARG A 200 -0.03 36.91 -19.52
CA ARG A 200 1.23 37.47 -20.02
C ARG A 200 1.56 38.79 -19.32
N PRO A 201 2.85 39.13 -19.14
CA PRO A 201 3.25 40.46 -18.68
C PRO A 201 2.66 41.53 -19.60
N ARG A 202 2.14 42.62 -19.01
CA ARG A 202 1.78 43.79 -19.80
C ARG A 202 3.06 44.37 -20.41
N CYS A 203 3.04 44.64 -21.71
CA CYS A 203 4.14 45.36 -22.34
C CYS A 203 4.27 46.73 -21.66
N SER A 204 5.49 47.08 -21.23
CA SER A 204 5.78 48.37 -20.61
C SER A 204 5.37 49.51 -21.55
N ALA A 205 4.65 50.50 -21.02
CA ALA A 205 4.34 51.74 -21.72
C ALA A 205 5.64 52.52 -21.99
N GLY A 206 6.31 52.19 -23.09
CA GLY A 206 7.47 52.90 -23.61
C GLY A 206 7.24 53.26 -25.08
N PRO A 207 7.85 54.35 -25.58
CA PRO A 207 7.54 54.93 -26.90
C PRO A 207 7.88 54.03 -28.11
N LEU A 208 8.40 52.82 -27.90
CA LEU A 208 8.69 51.81 -28.93
C LEU A 208 8.02 50.44 -28.65
N ALA A 209 6.94 50.40 -27.86
CA ALA A 209 6.22 49.16 -27.58
C ALA A 209 5.44 48.66 -28.82
N ARG A 210 6.05 47.78 -29.62
CA ARG A 210 5.34 47.00 -30.65
C ARG A 210 4.54 45.87 -29.98
N CYS A 211 3.32 46.16 -29.54
CA CYS A 211 2.33 45.12 -29.30
C CYS A 211 1.71 44.72 -30.64
N ARG A 212 2.18 43.64 -31.29
CA ARG A 212 1.31 42.96 -32.26
C ARG A 212 0.14 42.40 -31.46
N ARG A 213 -1.04 43.04 -31.56
CA ARG A 213 -2.31 42.37 -31.27
C ARG A 213 -2.28 41.06 -32.05
N ALA A 214 -2.34 39.92 -31.36
CA ALA A 214 -2.86 38.72 -32.01
C ALA A 214 -4.31 39.09 -32.35
N SER A 215 -4.54 39.48 -33.59
CA SER A 215 -5.88 39.60 -34.13
C SER A 215 -6.54 38.25 -33.95
N LEU A 216 -7.60 38.21 -33.15
CA LEU A 216 -8.71 37.32 -33.43
C LEU A 216 -9.07 37.59 -34.90
N LEU A 217 -8.72 36.68 -35.80
CA LEU A 217 -9.29 36.63 -37.14
C LEU A 217 -10.70 36.07 -36.99
N PRO A 218 -11.76 36.80 -37.36
CA PRO A 218 -13.08 36.23 -37.56
C PRO A 218 -13.24 35.82 -39.03
N ALA A 219 -13.39 34.51 -39.26
CA ALA A 219 -14.27 33.88 -40.25
C ALA A 219 -14.14 32.35 -40.07
#